data_AF-A0A0K6GTI1-F1
#
_entry.id   AF-A0A0K6GTI1-F1
#
_cell.length_a   1.000
_cell.length_b   1.000
_cell.length_c   1.000
_cell.angle_alpha   90.00
_cell.angle_beta   90.00
_cell.angle_gamma   90.00
#
_symmetry.space_group_name_H-M   'P 1'
#
loop_
_entity.id
_entity.type
_entity.pdbx_description
1 polymer ?
#
loop_
_entity_poly.entity_id
_entity_poly.type
_entity_poly.pdbx_seq_one_letter_code
_entity_poly.pdbx_strand_id
1 'polypeptide(L)' 'MLNTHVHQSEVSMATDTSRIPEQGVATLPDQAWERARRRAEIIGPLAQSEPVGHSAADAAAQALGLSRRQV' A
#
# COMPACT_ATOMS: atom_id res chain seq x y z
N MET A 1 -16.79 20.07 -51.92
CA MET A 1 -16.61 18.60 -51.97
C MET A 1 -15.59 18.24 -50.91
N LEU A 2 -15.87 17.17 -50.16
CA LEU A 2 -15.20 16.77 -48.92
C LEU A 2 -13.86 16.08 -49.21
N ASN A 3 -12.77 16.58 -48.64
CA ASN A 3 -11.51 15.85 -48.57
C ASN A 3 -11.24 15.52 -47.10
N THR A 4 -11.87 14.44 -46.62
CA THR A 4 -11.50 13.82 -45.34
C THR A 4 -10.13 13.18 -45.53
N HIS A 5 -9.09 13.82 -44.97
CA HIS A 5 -7.78 13.19 -44.85
C HIS A 5 -7.89 12.13 -43.75
N VAL A 6 -8.16 10.89 -44.16
CA VAL A 6 -8.10 9.72 -43.28
C VAL A 6 -6.62 9.55 -42.90
N HIS A 7 -6.22 10.20 -41.80
CA HIS A 7 -4.91 9.98 -41.21
C HIS A 7 -4.95 8.59 -40.59
N GLN A 8 -4.51 7.61 -41.38
CA GLN A 8 -4.02 6.33 -40.90
C GLN A 8 -2.87 6.63 -39.95
N SER A 9 -3.18 6.87 -38.69
CA SER A 9 -2.27 6.62 -37.60
C SER A 9 -2.76 5.37 -36.91
N GLU A 10 -2.28 4.25 -37.44
CA GLU A 10 -1.90 3.11 -36.62
C GLU A 10 -0.96 3.63 -35.54
N VAL A 11 -1.52 4.25 -34.49
CA VAL A 11 -0.78 4.51 -33.26
C VAL A 11 -0.62 3.13 -32.64
N SER A 12 0.50 2.52 -33.02
CA SER A 12 1.12 1.39 -32.38
C SER A 12 0.76 1.40 -30.90
N MET A 13 -0.07 0.44 -30.48
CA MET A 13 -0.24 0.05 -29.08
C MET A 13 1.05 -0.63 -28.61
N ALA A 14 2.18 0.08 -28.72
CA ALA A 14 3.35 -0.18 -27.93
C ALA A 14 2.93 0.20 -26.50
N THR A 15 2.39 -0.79 -25.79
CA THR A 15 2.23 -0.77 -24.34
C THR A 15 3.64 -0.79 -23.73
N ASP A 16 4.40 0.29 -23.95
CA ASP A 16 5.58 0.65 -23.17
C ASP A 16 5.12 1.28 -21.84
N THR A 17 4.09 0.71 -21.24
CA THR A 17 3.89 0.87 -19.81
C THR A 17 4.92 -0.06 -19.21
N SER A 18 6.14 0.45 -18.95
CA SER A 18 7.13 -0.22 -18.11
C SER A 18 6.36 -0.87 -16.96
N ARG A 19 6.27 -2.20 -16.97
CA ARG A 19 5.48 -2.95 -15.99
C ARG A 19 6.13 -2.66 -14.64
N ILE A 20 5.52 -1.77 -13.87
CA ILE A 20 5.91 -1.55 -12.49
C ILE A 20 5.69 -2.90 -11.82
N PRO A 21 6.73 -3.57 -11.32
CA PRO A 21 6.53 -4.83 -10.62
C PRO A 21 5.67 -4.51 -9.39
N GLU A 22 4.42 -4.99 -9.41
CA GLU A 22 3.52 -4.79 -8.28
C GLU A 22 4.08 -5.55 -7.08
N GLN A 23 4.56 -4.81 -6.08
CA GLN A 23 4.98 -5.36 -4.80
C GLN A 23 3.76 -5.51 -3.89
N GLY A 24 2.90 -6.48 -4.23
CA GLY A 24 1.75 -6.85 -3.43
C GLY A 24 2.11 -7.84 -2.30
N VAL A 25 1.13 -8.15 -1.46
CA VAL A 25 1.29 -9.13 -0.37
C VAL A 25 1.78 -10.50 -0.89
N ALA A 26 1.36 -10.90 -2.09
CA ALA A 26 1.76 -12.17 -2.72
C ALA A 26 3.23 -12.21 -3.16
N THR A 27 3.89 -11.06 -3.35
CA THR A 27 5.30 -10.96 -3.74
C THR A 27 6.19 -10.49 -2.58
N LEU A 28 5.63 -10.38 -1.38
CA LEU A 28 6.34 -9.93 -0.19
C LEU A 28 7.23 -11.05 0.36
N PRO A 29 8.51 -10.77 0.69
CA PRO A 29 9.36 -11.75 1.36
C PRO A 29 8.79 -12.20 2.71
N ASP A 30 8.94 -13.46 3.07
CA ASP A 30 8.38 -14.04 4.31
C ASP A 30 8.74 -13.23 5.56
N GLN A 31 9.99 -12.78 5.69
CA GLN A 31 10.42 -11.96 6.82
C GLN A 31 9.66 -10.62 6.89
N ALA A 32 9.35 -10.01 5.74
CA ALA A 32 8.56 -8.80 5.69
C ALA A 32 7.08 -9.06 6.01
N TRP A 33 6.55 -10.20 5.56
CA TRP A 33 5.21 -10.65 5.92
C TRP A 33 5.06 -10.94 7.41
N GLU A 34 6.02 -11.63 8.02
CA GLU A 34 6.04 -11.88 9.47
C GLU A 34 6.10 -10.58 10.26
N ARG A 35 6.92 -9.62 9.84
CA ARG A 35 6.94 -8.29 10.48
C ARG A 35 5.57 -7.62 10.37
N ALA A 36 4.94 -7.65 9.20
CA ALA A 36 3.60 -7.08 9.01
C ALA A 36 2.56 -7.76 9.91
N ARG A 37 2.58 -9.11 10.00
CA ARG A 37 1.71 -9.88 10.89
C ARG A 37 1.89 -9.49 12.36
N ARG A 38 3.13 -9.43 12.85
CA ARG A 38 3.43 -9.01 14.24
C ARG A 38 2.93 -7.59 14.53
N ARG A 39 3.00 -6.67 13.56
CA ARG A 39 2.44 -5.32 13.72
C ARG A 39 0.91 -5.33 13.77
N ALA A 40 0.27 -6.14 12.92
CA ALA A 40 -1.19 -6.25 12.88
C ALA A 40 -1.78 -6.79 14.20
N GLU A 41 -1.07 -7.69 14.88
CA GLU A 41 -1.47 -8.18 16.21
C GLU A 41 -1.50 -7.08 17.27
N ILE A 42 -0.64 -6.05 17.16
CA ILE A 42 -0.58 -4.91 18.08
C ILE A 42 -1.61 -3.84 17.72
N ILE A 43 -1.80 -3.57 16.42
CA ILE A 43 -2.71 -2.52 15.94
C ILE A 43 -4.18 -2.99 15.98
N GLY A 44 -4.43 -4.27 15.73
CA GLY A 44 -5.78 -4.85 15.68
C GLY A 44 -6.65 -4.52 16.89
N PRO A 45 -6.18 -4.69 18.14
CA PRO A 45 -6.92 -4.31 19.34
C PRO A 45 -7.21 -2.81 19.45
N LEU A 46 -6.30 -1.95 18.96
CA LEU A 46 -6.50 -0.50 18.96
C LEU A 46 -7.63 -0.09 18.04
N ALA A 47 -7.71 -0.69 16.84
CA ALA A 47 -8.77 -0.41 15.86
C ALA A 47 -10.18 -0.75 16.37
N GLN A 48 -10.30 -1.58 17.39
CA GLN A 48 -11.58 -1.92 18.03
C GLN A 48 -12.01 -0.90 19.10
N SER A 49 -11.14 0.06 19.44
CA SER A 49 -11.39 1.09 20.44
C SER A 49 -11.53 2.45 19.75
N GLU A 50 -12.76 2.98 19.67
CA GLU A 50 -13.04 4.32 19.16
C GLU A 50 -13.55 5.22 20.32
N PRO A 51 -12.77 6.21 20.78
CA PRO A 51 -11.43 6.60 20.33
C PRO A 51 -10.31 5.75 20.95
N VAL A 52 -9.19 5.62 20.22
CA VAL A 52 -7.97 4.98 20.75
C VAL A 52 -7.46 5.78 21.94
N GLY A 53 -7.37 5.14 23.11
CA GLY A 53 -6.84 5.78 24.31
C GLY A 53 -5.36 6.12 24.15
N HIS A 54 -4.95 7.33 24.56
CA HIS A 54 -3.56 7.80 24.47
C HIS A 54 -2.56 6.80 25.06
N SER A 55 -2.87 6.22 26.23
CA SER A 55 -2.01 5.22 26.88
C SER A 55 -1.88 3.93 26.06
N ALA A 56 -2.93 3.52 25.35
CA ALA A 56 -2.90 2.32 24.50
C ALA A 56 -2.06 2.59 23.24
N ALA A 57 -2.20 3.78 22.65
CA ALA A 57 -1.36 4.21 21.53
C ALA A 57 0.12 4.34 21.92
N ASP A 58 0.43 4.86 23.11
CA ASP A 58 1.82 4.95 23.61
C ASP A 58 2.43 3.57 23.88
N ALA A 59 1.66 2.61 24.39
CA ALA A 59 2.12 1.23 24.59
C ALA A 59 2.42 0.54 23.25
N ALA A 60 1.54 0.71 22.26
CA ALA A 60 1.75 0.17 20.92
C ALA A 60 2.94 0.82 20.21
N ALA A 61 3.11 2.15 20.37
CA ALA A 61 4.24 2.88 19.81
C ALA A 61 5.57 2.33 20.34
N GLN A 62 5.66 2.07 21.65
CA GLN A 62 6.84 1.44 22.26
C GLN A 62 7.07 0.02 21.73
N ALA A 63 6.03 -0.81 21.65
CA ALA A 63 6.13 -2.18 21.14
C ALA A 63 6.57 -2.23 19.65
N LEU A 64 6.19 -1.22 18.87
CA LEU A 64 6.50 -1.12 17.44
C LEU A 64 7.79 -0.36 17.13
N GLY A 65 8.37 0.34 18.12
CA GLY A 65 9.48 1.27 17.92
C GLY A 65 9.10 2.47 17.03
N LEU A 66 7.84 2.90 17.09
CA LEU A 66 7.28 4.00 16.30
C LEU A 66 6.94 5.19 17.20
N SER A 67 6.65 6.35 16.58
CA SER A 67 6.02 7.45 17.32
C SER A 67 4.52 7.20 17.50
N ARG A 68 3.94 7.70 18.59
CA ARG A 68 2.48 7.64 18.85
C ARG A 68 1.63 8.17 17.68
N ARG A 69 2.15 9.10 16.87
CA ARG A 69 1.44 9.68 15.70
C ARG A 69 1.41 8.74 14.48
N GLN A 70 2.25 7.72 14.46
CA GLN A 70 2.32 6.70 13.40
C GLN A 70 1.52 5.44 13.72
N VAL A 71 1.11 5.30 14.98
CA VAL A 71 0.18 4.28 15.48
C VAL A 71 -1.24 4.78 15.24
#